data_AF-A0A327K1N1-F1
#
_entry.id   AF-A0A327K1N1-F1
#
_cell.length_a   1.000
_cell.length_b   1.000
_cell.length_c   1.000
_cell.angle_alpha   90.00
_cell.angle_beta   90.00
_cell.angle_gamma   90.00
#
_symmetry.space_group_name_H-M   'P 1'
#
loop_
_entity.id
_entity.type
_entity.pdbx_description
1 polymer ?
#
loop_
_entity_poly.entity_id
_entity_poly.type
_entity_poly.pdbx_seq_one_letter_code
_entity_poly.pdbx_strand_id
1 'polypeptide(L)'
;MRRRRKWDRHAIKAELHRRGLTLVGIARAAGLEPSATRVALRRRNTNGEQAIATALGVEPSVLWPERYSELGSPAQNIRLDPVASSPMLLRELTAGESR
;
A
#
# COMPACT_ATOMS: atom_id res chain seq x y z
N MET A 1 -1.29 1.32 -32.10
CA MET A 1 -0.10 1.62 -31.27
C MET A 1 -0.41 1.35 -29.80
N ARG A 2 0.20 0.34 -29.16
CA ARG A 2 0.02 0.10 -27.72
C ARG A 2 0.88 1.11 -26.95
N ARG A 3 0.25 2.13 -26.35
CA ARG A 3 0.96 3.09 -25.49
C ARG A 3 1.52 2.33 -24.29
N ARG A 4 2.85 2.29 -24.16
CA ARG A 4 3.51 1.94 -22.89
C ARG A 4 2.96 2.89 -21.83
N ARG A 5 2.22 2.34 -20.85
CA ARG A 5 1.73 3.11 -19.72
C ARG A 5 2.95 3.56 -18.93
N LYS A 6 3.28 4.84 -18.98
CA LYS A 6 4.23 5.44 -18.05
C LYS A 6 3.53 5.56 -16.69
N TRP A 7 4.16 5.03 -15.66
CA TRP A 7 3.69 5.20 -14.30
C TRP A 7 4.16 6.57 -13.80
N ASP A 8 3.25 7.53 -13.84
CA ASP A 8 3.42 8.86 -13.25
C ASP A 8 2.60 8.96 -11.96
N ARG A 9 2.91 9.94 -11.10
CA ARG A 9 2.11 10.23 -9.89
C ARG A 9 0.61 10.32 -10.19
N HIS A 10 0.25 10.93 -11.32
CA HIS A 10 -1.14 11.06 -11.77
C HIS A 10 -1.72 9.72 -12.23
N ALA A 11 -0.95 8.89 -12.93
CA ALA A 11 -1.38 7.56 -13.37
C ALA A 11 -1.63 6.63 -12.17
N ILE A 12 -0.75 6.68 -11.16
CA ILE A 12 -0.92 5.94 -9.90
C ILE A 12 -2.21 6.39 -9.20
N LYS A 13 -2.39 7.71 -9.01
CA LYS A 13 -3.62 8.25 -8.41
C LYS A 13 -4.88 7.87 -9.20
N ALA A 14 -4.84 7.94 -10.52
CA ALA A 14 -5.97 7.58 -11.36
C ALA A 14 -6.32 6.10 -11.22
N GLU A 15 -5.33 5.22 -11.15
CA GLU A 15 -5.57 3.79 -10.95
C GLU A 15 -6.11 3.48 -9.55
N LEU A 16 -5.56 4.14 -8.52
CA LEU A 16 -6.11 4.05 -7.17
C LEU A 16 -7.58 4.49 -7.15
N HIS A 17 -7.89 5.63 -7.79
CA HIS A 17 -9.26 6.15 -7.85
C HIS A 17 -10.20 5.22 -8.63
N ARG A 18 -9.75 4.62 -9.74
CA ARG A 18 -10.52 3.62 -10.50
C ARG A 18 -10.86 2.38 -9.68
N ARG A 19 -10.02 2.03 -8.70
CA ARG A 19 -10.25 0.94 -7.75
C ARG A 19 -11.03 1.37 -6.50
N GLY A 20 -11.42 2.65 -6.39
CA GLY A 20 -12.06 3.18 -5.19
C GLY A 20 -11.12 3.31 -3.98
N LEU A 21 -9.81 3.25 -4.19
CA LEU A 21 -8.79 3.33 -3.14
C LEU A 21 -8.30 4.76 -2.96
N THR A 22 -8.04 5.14 -1.71
CA THR A 22 -7.48 6.45 -1.36
C THR A 22 -6.13 6.27 -0.67
N LEU A 23 -5.23 7.23 -0.81
CA LEU A 23 -3.90 7.20 -0.15
C LEU A 23 -4.01 7.02 1.37
N VAL A 24 -5.04 7.63 1.96
CA VAL A 24 -5.35 7.53 3.40
C VAL A 24 -5.85 6.13 3.74
N GLY A 25 -6.77 5.58 2.94
CA GLY A 25 -7.27 4.21 3.12
C GLY A 25 -6.16 3.18 3.02
N ILE A 26 -5.24 3.35 2.06
CA ILE A 26 -4.07 2.49 1.88
C ILE A 26 -3.12 2.60 3.08
N ALA A 27 -2.88 3.82 3.57
CA ALA A 27 -2.06 4.03 4.76
C ALA A 27 -2.64 3.29 5.96
N ARG A 28 -3.95 3.45 6.19
CA ARG A 28 -4.67 2.80 7.29
C ARG A 28 -4.65 1.27 7.17
N ALA A 29 -4.86 0.74 5.96
CA ALA A 29 -4.78 -0.70 5.70
C ALA A 29 -3.37 -1.26 5.96
N ALA A 30 -2.33 -0.47 5.72
CA ALA A 30 -0.94 -0.83 5.98
C ALA A 30 -0.47 -0.49 7.41
N GLY A 31 -1.33 0.09 8.27
CA GLY A 31 -0.93 0.57 9.60
C GLY A 31 0.05 1.75 9.59
N LEU A 32 0.13 2.49 8.48
CA LEU A 32 1.03 3.63 8.28
C LEU A 32 0.31 4.97 8.45
N GLU A 33 1.10 6.01 8.73
CA GLU A 33 0.59 7.38 8.74
C GLU A 33 0.19 7.82 7.31
N PRO A 34 -0.97 8.47 7.11
CA PRO A 34 -1.41 8.96 5.79
C PRO A 34 -0.41 9.92 5.13
N SER A 35 0.43 10.58 5.91
CA SER A 35 1.53 11.41 5.42
C SER A 35 2.56 10.57 4.65
N ALA A 36 2.84 9.33 5.08
CA ALA A 36 3.85 8.46 4.48
C ALA A 36 3.50 8.12 3.02
N THR A 37 2.26 7.73 2.73
CA THR A 37 1.76 7.47 1.37
C THR A 37 1.77 8.73 0.49
N ARG A 38 1.53 9.89 1.09
CA ARG A 38 1.59 11.20 0.38
C ARG A 38 3.03 11.58 0.05
N VAL A 39 3.96 11.30 0.96
CA VAL A 39 5.40 11.53 0.79
C VAL A 39 5.98 10.55 -0.21
N ALA A 40 5.55 9.29 -0.24
CA ALA A 40 5.98 8.27 -1.21
C ALA A 40 5.79 8.71 -2.67
N LEU A 41 4.74 9.49 -2.96
CA LEU A 41 4.53 10.05 -4.30
C LEU A 41 5.54 11.15 -4.67
N ARG A 42 6.21 11.76 -3.69
CA ARG A 42 7.12 12.92 -3.85
C ARG A 42 8.59 12.59 -3.58
N ARG A 43 8.88 11.68 -2.66
CA ARG A 43 10.20 11.32 -2.15
C ARG A 43 10.27 9.79 -2.02
N ARG A 44 11.47 9.22 -2.02
CA ARG A 44 11.70 7.80 -1.70
C ARG A 44 11.15 7.50 -0.30
N ASN A 45 10.21 6.57 -0.18
CA ASN A 45 9.64 6.13 1.08
C ASN A 45 9.19 4.68 0.92
N THR A 46 10.09 3.76 1.25
CA THR A 46 9.91 2.33 1.00
C THR A 46 8.59 1.81 1.57
N ASN A 47 8.21 2.21 2.78
CA ASN A 47 6.97 1.79 3.43
C ASN A 47 5.72 2.26 2.67
N GLY A 48 5.67 3.54 2.29
CA GLY A 48 4.55 4.09 1.53
C GLY A 48 4.50 3.60 0.09
N GLU A 49 5.64 3.39 -0.55
CA GLU A 49 5.76 2.80 -1.89
C GLU A 49 5.26 1.36 -1.89
N GLN A 50 5.67 0.55 -0.92
CA GLN A 50 5.18 -0.82 -0.73
C GLN A 50 3.67 -0.84 -0.48
N ALA A 51 3.14 0.02 0.39
CA ALA A 51 1.70 0.07 0.65
C ALA A 51 0.88 0.38 -0.62
N ILE A 52 1.34 1.33 -1.45
CA ILE A 52 0.70 1.65 -2.74
C ILE A 52 0.83 0.48 -3.72
N ALA A 53 2.00 -0.13 -3.79
CA ALA A 53 2.29 -1.26 -4.66
C ALA A 53 1.41 -2.47 -4.32
N THR A 54 1.31 -2.84 -3.04
CA THR A 54 0.41 -3.88 -2.51
C THR A 54 -1.05 -3.56 -2.82
N ALA A 55 -1.50 -2.32 -2.62
CA ALA A 55 -2.85 -1.90 -2.94
C ALA A 55 -3.17 -2.00 -4.46
N LEU A 56 -2.14 -1.81 -5.30
CA LEU A 56 -2.25 -1.98 -6.74
C LEU A 56 -1.99 -3.42 -7.22
N GLY A 57 -1.50 -4.31 -6.34
CA GLY A 57 -1.12 -5.68 -6.70
C GLY A 57 0.05 -5.73 -7.70
N VAL A 58 0.93 -4.74 -7.66
CA VAL A 58 2.12 -4.66 -8.52
C VAL A 58 3.35 -4.44 -7.63
N GLU A 59 4.55 -4.63 -8.17
CA GLU A 59 5.77 -4.30 -7.43
C GLU A 59 6.05 -2.78 -7.42
N PRO A 60 6.70 -2.26 -6.36
CA PRO A 60 7.13 -0.87 -6.31
C PRO A 60 8.12 -0.54 -7.45
N SER A 61 8.94 -1.50 -7.88
CA SER A 61 9.84 -1.38 -9.04
C SER A 61 9.10 -1.10 -10.35
N VAL A 62 7.86 -1.56 -10.49
CA VAL A 62 7.03 -1.29 -11.68
C VAL A 62 6.52 0.15 -11.66
N LEU A 63 6.15 0.66 -10.49
CA LEU A 63 5.63 2.02 -10.31
C LEU A 63 6.73 3.08 -10.36
N TRP A 64 7.92 2.76 -9.85
CA TRP A 64 9.09 3.64 -9.81
C TRP A 64 10.31 2.98 -10.46
N PRO A 65 10.27 2.72 -11.77
CA PRO A 65 11.37 2.03 -12.46
C PRO A 65 12.70 2.75 -12.28
N GLU A 66 12.72 4.09 -12.31
CA GLU A 66 13.93 4.92 -12.11
C GLU A 66 14.58 4.75 -10.73
N ARG A 67 13.85 4.26 -9.72
CA ARG A 67 14.39 4.04 -8.37
C ARG A 67 14.97 2.66 -8.18
N TYR A 68 14.53 1.69 -8.98
CA TYR A 68 14.88 0.27 -8.86
C TYR A 68 15.63 -0.25 -10.11
N SER A 69 15.94 0.60 -11.09
CA SER A 69 16.48 0.20 -12.40
C SER A 69 17.96 -0.18 -12.43
N GLU A 70 18.75 0.11 -11.40
CA GLU A 70 20.22 0.00 -11.51
C GLU A 70 20.87 -1.22 -10.86
N LEU A 71 20.17 -2.02 -10.05
CA LEU A 71 20.80 -3.20 -9.43
C LEU A 71 19.81 -4.36 -9.41
N GLY A 72 20.22 -5.48 -10.00
CA GLY A 72 19.41 -6.69 -10.15
C GLY A 72 18.71 -7.09 -8.85
N SER A 73 17.47 -7.57 -8.98
CA SER A 73 16.83 -8.41 -7.97
C SER A 73 17.84 -9.49 -7.53
N PRO A 74 17.85 -9.99 -6.26
CA PRO A 74 16.66 -10.20 -5.42
C PRO A 74 16.92 -10.14 -3.91
N ALA A 75 16.37 -9.18 -3.17
CA ALA A 75 16.13 -9.33 -1.73
C ALA A 75 15.40 -8.10 -1.22
N GLN A 76 14.07 -8.16 -1.15
CA GLN A 76 13.34 -7.66 0.02
C GLN A 76 12.17 -8.60 0.25
N ASN A 77 12.55 -9.75 0.82
CA ASN A 77 11.73 -10.68 1.57
C ASN A 77 10.98 -9.91 2.68
N ILE A 78 9.85 -9.27 2.35
CA ILE A 78 8.74 -9.13 3.29
C ILE A 78 7.69 -10.11 2.82
N ARG A 79 7.77 -11.29 3.43
CA ARG A 79 6.69 -12.25 3.56
C ARG A 79 5.43 -11.46 3.92
N LEU A 80 4.53 -11.27 2.96
CA LEU A 80 3.17 -10.85 3.25
C LEU A 80 2.56 -12.05 3.96
N ASP A 81 2.62 -12.09 5.28
CA ASP A 81 1.76 -12.98 6.05
C ASP A 81 0.31 -12.69 5.63
N PRO A 82 -0.46 -13.70 5.19
CA PRO A 82 -1.89 -13.54 4.96
C PRO A 82 -2.59 -13.51 6.32
N VAL A 83 -2.46 -12.41 7.08
CA VAL A 83 -3.18 -12.27 8.35
C VAL A 83 -4.51 -11.53 8.13
N ALA A 84 -5.57 -12.28 8.44
CA ALA A 84 -6.95 -11.88 8.69
C ALA A 84 -7.70 -11.27 7.49
N SER A 85 -8.48 -12.03 6.71
CA SER A 85 -9.67 -12.76 7.18
C SER A 85 -10.37 -12.05 8.34
N SER A 86 -11.05 -10.95 8.04
CA SER A 86 -12.16 -10.50 8.89
C SER A 86 -13.25 -11.57 8.90
N PRO A 87 -13.78 -11.87 10.08
CA PRO A 87 -15.21 -11.69 10.31
C PRO A 87 -15.40 -10.78 11.54
N MET A 88 -15.91 -9.57 11.34
CA MET A 88 -17.28 -9.21 11.70
C MET A 88 -17.85 -9.87 12.98
N LEU A 89 -18.41 -8.97 13.80
CA LEU A 89 -19.65 -9.08 14.58
C LEU A 89 -19.59 -9.48 16.06
N LEU A 90 -19.96 -8.46 16.85
CA LEU A 90 -20.98 -8.49 17.91
C LEU A 90 -20.48 -8.48 19.37
N ARG A 91 -20.47 -7.24 19.88
CA ARG A 91 -21.18 -6.80 21.10
C ARG A 91 -20.46 -6.92 22.44
N GLU A 92 -20.39 -5.74 23.05
CA GLU A 92 -20.60 -5.43 24.47
C GLU A 92 -20.65 -6.62 25.42
N LEU A 93 -19.93 -6.50 26.54
CA LEU A 93 -20.55 -6.45 27.87
C LEU A 93 -19.52 -5.92 28.88
N THR A 94 -20.00 -4.88 29.57
CA THR A 94 -19.48 -4.20 30.74
C THR A 94 -19.37 -5.10 31.98
N ALA A 95 -18.61 -4.62 32.97
CA ALA A 95 -18.60 -5.01 34.40
C ALA A 95 -18.03 -6.41 34.70
N GLY A 96 -17.12 -6.58 35.67
CA GLY A 96 -17.30 -6.33 37.10
C GLY A 96 -17.48 -7.68 37.82
N GLU A 97 -17.17 -7.76 39.11
CA GLU A 97 -17.26 -8.93 40.01
C GLU A 97 -16.02 -9.88 40.00
N SER A 98 -15.12 -9.79 40.99
CA SER A 98 -15.10 -10.52 42.29
C SER A 98 -14.89 -12.03 42.09
N ARG A 99 -13.95 -12.74 42.73
CA ARG A 99 -13.43 -12.71 44.10
C ARG A 99 -12.17 -13.58 44.19
#